data_AF-A0AB38GRU9-F1
#
_entry.id   AF-A0AB38GRU9-F1
#
_cell.length_a   1.000
_cell.length_b   1.000
_cell.length_c   1.000
_cell.angle_alpha   90.00
_cell.angle_beta   90.00
_cell.angle_gamma   90.00
#
_symmetry.space_group_name_H-M   'P 1'
#
loop_
_entity.id
_entity.type
_entity.pdbx_description
1 polymer ?
#
loop_
_entity_poly.entity_id
_entity_poly.type
_entity_poly.pdbx_seq_one_letter_code
_entity_poly.pdbx_strand_id
1 'polypeptide(L)'
;MKADPTPADEATSYAIRFPDDPEIFSQTEAQQLVAEELVEKWEKGKMRLLWDNKKRRNEALDCLVYAYAALRVSVQRWQLDLAVLAKSPGRRDDPANPERTGSEAVRRSEWLQSLNCRRCVRRALIY
;
A
#
# COMPACT_ATOMS: atom_id res chain seq x y z
N MET A 1 -14.76 -24.60 -13.85
CA MET A 1 -14.28 -25.10 -12.55
C MET A 1 -13.99 -23.89 -11.70
N LYS A 2 -14.77 -23.64 -10.64
CA LYS A 2 -14.36 -22.66 -9.62
C LYS A 2 -13.34 -23.40 -8.75
N ALA A 3 -12.11 -22.90 -8.68
CA ALA A 3 -11.15 -23.43 -7.74
C ALA A 3 -11.69 -23.19 -6.33
N ASP A 4 -11.67 -24.22 -5.49
CA ASP A 4 -11.98 -24.04 -4.08
C ASP A 4 -10.96 -23.05 -3.49
N PRO A 5 -11.41 -22.06 -2.70
CA PRO A 5 -10.51 -21.03 -2.20
C PRO A 5 -9.47 -21.67 -1.28
N THR A 6 -8.19 -21.40 -1.54
CA THR A 6 -7.08 -21.78 -0.66
C THR A 6 -7.37 -21.27 0.76
N PRO A 7 -7.24 -22.12 1.80
CA PRO A 7 -7.50 -21.73 3.18
C PRO A 7 -6.73 -20.46 3.55
N ALA A 8 -7.36 -19.61 4.37
CA ALA A 8 -6.88 -18.26 4.68
C ALA A 8 -5.43 -18.23 5.20
N ASP A 9 -5.04 -19.28 5.93
CA ASP A 9 -3.77 -19.39 6.65
C ASP A 9 -2.57 -19.77 5.78
N GLU A 10 -2.78 -20.17 4.52
CA GLU A 10 -1.69 -20.53 3.63
C GLU A 10 -1.23 -19.34 2.79
N ALA A 11 0.06 -18.98 2.94
CA ALA A 11 0.69 -17.91 2.19
C ALA A 11 0.79 -18.29 0.70
N THR A 12 -0.16 -17.79 -0.09
CA THR A 12 -0.16 -18.01 -1.54
C THR A 12 0.78 -17.02 -2.22
N SER A 13 1.73 -17.52 -2.99
CA SER A 13 2.66 -16.68 -3.77
C SER A 13 1.87 -15.78 -4.73
N TYR A 14 2.28 -14.51 -4.83
CA TYR A 14 1.66 -13.47 -5.67
C TYR A 14 0.19 -13.12 -5.32
N ALA A 15 -0.32 -13.56 -4.17
CA ALA A 15 -1.65 -13.15 -3.70
C ALA A 15 -1.56 -11.99 -2.70
N ILE A 16 -2.50 -11.05 -2.78
CA ILE A 16 -2.75 -10.02 -1.77
C ILE A 16 -4.06 -10.39 -1.07
N ARG A 17 -4.03 -10.45 0.27
CA ARG A 17 -5.21 -10.73 1.09
C ARG A 17 -5.82 -9.41 1.53
N PHE A 18 -7.15 -9.30 1.43
CA PHE A 18 -7.92 -8.18 1.95
C PHE A 18 -8.67 -8.62 3.21
N PRO A 19 -8.96 -7.69 4.15
CA PRO A 19 -9.81 -7.98 5.30
C PRO A 19 -11.21 -8.46 4.86
N ASP A 20 -11.73 -9.50 5.52
CA ASP A 20 -13.10 -9.99 5.32
C ASP A 20 -14.08 -9.26 6.26
N ASP A 21 -14.02 -7.93 6.24
CA ASP A 21 -14.87 -7.05 7.02
C ASP A 21 -15.47 -5.98 6.09
N PRO A 22 -16.80 -5.96 5.89
CA PRO A 22 -17.46 -5.03 4.99
C PRO A 22 -17.39 -3.56 5.44
N GLU A 23 -17.09 -3.28 6.72
CA GLU A 23 -16.86 -1.91 7.21
C GLU A 23 -15.50 -1.36 6.76
N ILE A 24 -14.52 -2.26 6.55
CA ILE A 24 -13.16 -1.91 6.15
C ILE A 24 -12.98 -2.05 4.63
N PHE A 25 -13.55 -3.10 4.03
CA PHE A 25 -13.42 -3.41 2.61
C PHE A 25 -14.80 -3.73 2.02
N SER A 26 -15.46 -2.71 1.48
CA SER A 26 -16.76 -2.86 0.85
C SER A 26 -16.63 -3.15 -0.65
N GLN A 27 -17.77 -3.39 -1.29
CA GLN A 27 -17.85 -3.57 -2.74
C GLN A 27 -17.32 -2.35 -3.51
N THR A 28 -17.43 -1.14 -2.94
CA THR A 28 -16.97 0.08 -3.59
C THR A 28 -15.45 0.08 -3.72
N GLU A 29 -14.71 -0.24 -2.65
CA GLU A 29 -13.26 -0.33 -2.65
C GLU A 29 -12.79 -1.45 -3.59
N ALA A 30 -13.48 -2.59 -3.56
CA ALA A 30 -13.21 -3.69 -4.50
C ALA A 30 -13.37 -3.25 -5.96
N GLN A 31 -14.42 -2.49 -6.29
CA GLN A 31 -14.65 -1.96 -7.64
C GLN A 31 -13.61 -0.92 -8.06
N GLN A 32 -13.11 -0.11 -7.11
CA GLN A 32 -12.06 0.87 -7.36
C GLN A 32 -10.68 0.20 -7.55
N LEU A 33 -10.40 -0.90 -6.87
CA LEU A 33 -9.18 -1.69 -7.07
C LEU A 33 -9.08 -2.28 -8.47
N VAL A 34 -10.22 -2.69 -9.03
CA VAL A 34 -10.30 -3.21 -10.42
C VAL A 34 -10.84 -2.14 -11.39
N ALA A 35 -10.59 -0.85 -11.09
CA ALA A 35 -11.11 0.26 -11.88
C ALA A 35 -10.56 0.27 -13.31
N GLU A 36 -9.30 -0.12 -13.48
CA GLU A 36 -8.63 -0.18 -14.77
C GLU A 36 -8.72 -1.56 -15.38
N GLU A 37 -9.21 -1.63 -16.61
CA GLU A 37 -9.26 -2.87 -17.39
C GLU A 37 -8.52 -2.68 -18.70
N LEU A 38 -7.81 -3.73 -19.12
CA LEU A 38 -7.11 -3.74 -20.40
C LEU A 38 -8.14 -3.97 -21.52
N VAL A 39 -8.38 -2.93 -22.32
CA VAL A 39 -9.37 -2.95 -23.41
C VAL A 39 -8.66 -2.81 -24.75
N GLU A 40 -9.07 -3.60 -25.73
CA GLU A 40 -8.66 -3.43 -27.12
C GLU A 40 -9.36 -2.21 -27.72
N LYS A 41 -8.58 -1.15 -27.98
CA LYS A 41 -9.06 0.06 -28.63
C LYS A 41 -8.39 0.21 -30.00
N TRP A 42 -9.20 0.60 -30.97
CA TRP A 42 -8.72 0.95 -32.31
C TRP A 42 -8.21 2.38 -32.29
N GLU A 43 -6.90 2.56 -32.40
CA GLU A 43 -6.28 3.87 -32.56
C GLU A 43 -5.49 3.93 -33.86
N LYS A 44 -5.77 4.94 -34.68
CA LYS A 44 -5.00 5.27 -35.89
C LYS A 44 -4.81 4.05 -36.82
N GLY A 45 -5.86 3.23 -36.97
CA GLY A 45 -5.87 2.05 -37.85
C GLY A 45 -5.10 0.84 -37.31
N LYS A 46 -4.65 0.85 -36.05
CA LYS A 46 -4.03 -0.31 -35.38
C LYS A 46 -4.78 -0.63 -34.09
N MET A 47 -5.01 -1.92 -33.83
CA MET A 47 -5.49 -2.37 -32.52
C MET A 47 -4.39 -2.19 -31.48
N ARG A 48 -4.73 -1.57 -30.36
CA ARG A 48 -3.85 -1.44 -29.19
C ARG A 48 -4.60 -1.85 -27.94
N LEU A 49 -3.89 -2.51 -27.04
CA LEU A 49 -4.36 -2.76 -25.69
C LEU A 49 -4.11 -1.49 -24.88
N LEU A 50 -5.19 -0.85 -24.41
CA LEU A 50 -5.13 0.36 -23.61
C LEU A 50 -5.87 0.12 -22.29
N TRP A 51 -5.31 0.64 -21.19
CA TRP A 51 -5.98 0.65 -19.90
C TRP A 51 -7.08 1.71 -19.92
N ASP A 52 -8.32 1.29 -19.66
CA ASP A 52 -9.48 2.16 -19.55
C ASP A 52 -10.06 2.09 -18.14
N ASN A 53 -10.30 3.25 -17.53
CA ASN A 53 -10.87 3.37 -16.20
C ASN A 53 -12.42 3.35 -16.19
N LYS A 54 -13.05 3.33 -17.38
CA LYS A 54 -14.52 3.34 -17.54
C LYS A 54 -15.21 4.46 -16.73
N LYS A 55 -14.54 5.60 -16.52
CA LYS A 55 -15.00 6.73 -15.68
C LYS A 55 -15.26 6.39 -14.20
N ARG A 56 -14.68 5.30 -13.68
CA ARG A 56 -14.69 4.98 -12.25
C ARG A 56 -13.58 5.75 -11.53
N ARG A 57 -13.72 5.91 -10.21
CA ARG A 57 -12.60 6.34 -9.36
C ARG A 57 -11.62 5.17 -9.21
N ASN A 58 -10.32 5.45 -9.30
CA ASN A 58 -9.23 4.46 -9.21
C ASN A 58 -8.29 4.72 -8.02
N GLU A 59 -8.69 5.57 -7.06
CA GLU A 59 -7.85 5.97 -5.93
C GLU A 59 -7.38 4.76 -5.09
N ALA A 60 -8.23 3.74 -4.92
CA ALA A 60 -7.85 2.51 -4.24
C ALA A 60 -6.73 1.74 -4.95
N LEU A 61 -6.79 1.65 -6.28
CA LEU A 61 -5.75 1.04 -7.11
C LEU A 61 -4.45 1.85 -7.03
N ASP A 62 -4.53 3.17 -7.18
CA ASP A 62 -3.37 4.07 -7.09
C ASP A 62 -2.68 3.96 -5.72
N CYS A 63 -3.47 3.93 -4.65
CA CYS A 63 -2.98 3.76 -3.29
C CYS A 63 -2.25 2.41 -3.12
N LEU A 64 -2.83 1.31 -3.61
CA LEU A 64 -2.21 -0.01 -3.55
C LEU A 64 -0.88 -0.05 -4.32
N VAL A 65 -0.84 0.52 -5.52
CA VAL A 65 0.37 0.58 -6.35
C VAL A 65 1.46 1.38 -5.66
N TYR A 66 1.12 2.54 -5.07
CA TYR A 66 2.10 3.34 -4.33
C TYR A 66 2.56 2.66 -3.05
N ALA A 67 1.68 2.00 -2.30
CA ALA A 67 2.06 1.23 -1.12
C ALA A 67 3.02 0.10 -1.49
N TYR A 68 2.76 -0.62 -2.59
CA TYR A 68 3.66 -1.65 -3.09
C TYR A 68 5.02 -1.09 -3.54
N ALA A 69 5.03 0.03 -4.26
CA ALA A 69 6.26 0.70 -4.67
C ALA A 69 7.09 1.14 -3.44
N ALA A 70 6.44 1.77 -2.45
CA ALA A 70 7.07 2.17 -1.20
C ALA A 70 7.64 0.97 -0.42
N LEU A 71 6.90 -0.15 -0.35
CA LEU A 71 7.37 -1.40 0.23
C LEU A 71 8.62 -1.92 -0.49
N ARG A 72 8.58 -2.00 -1.83
CA ARG A 72 9.71 -2.48 -2.64
C ARG A 72 10.96 -1.63 -2.45
N VAL A 73 10.82 -0.31 -2.43
CA VAL A 73 11.91 0.62 -2.14
C VAL A 73 12.43 0.42 -0.72
N SER A 74 11.54 0.22 0.25
CA SER A 74 11.92 0.00 1.65
C SER A 74 12.74 -1.27 1.86
N VAL A 75 12.38 -2.35 1.18
CA VAL A 75 13.15 -3.60 1.19
C VAL A 75 14.53 -3.38 0.56
N GLN A 76 14.61 -2.68 -0.58
CA GLN A 76 15.87 -2.52 -1.32
C GLN A 76 16.84 -1.49 -0.69
N ARG A 77 16.32 -0.35 -0.22
CA ARG A 77 17.13 0.80 0.23
C ARG A 77 17.31 0.82 1.74
N TRP A 78 16.29 0.39 2.49
CA TRP A 78 16.25 0.50 3.94
C TRP A 78 16.30 -0.84 4.67
N GLN A 79 16.58 -1.93 3.94
CA GLN A 79 16.77 -3.28 4.51
C GLN A 79 15.58 -3.74 5.37
N LEU A 80 14.37 -3.37 4.97
CA LEU A 80 13.15 -3.79 5.65
C LEU A 80 12.98 -5.31 5.54
N ASP A 81 13.00 -6.01 6.67
CA ASP A 81 12.83 -7.46 6.74
C ASP A 81 11.40 -7.83 7.17
N LEU A 82 10.64 -8.42 6.23
CA LEU A 82 9.27 -8.85 6.44
C LEU A 82 9.15 -10.02 7.42
N ALA A 83 10.14 -10.91 7.50
CA ALA A 83 10.12 -12.05 8.40
C ALA A 83 10.30 -11.61 9.86
N VAL A 84 11.10 -10.56 10.10
CA VAL A 84 11.26 -9.97 11.43
C VAL A 84 10.00 -9.22 11.84
N LEU A 85 9.39 -8.46 10.93
CA LEU A 85 8.14 -7.74 11.20
C LEU A 85 6.97 -8.69 11.46
N ALA A 86 6.84 -9.79 10.71
CA ALA A 86 5.77 -10.76 10.93
C ALA A 86 5.87 -11.48 12.29
N LYS A 87 7.09 -11.72 12.78
CA LYS A 87 7.35 -12.26 14.13
C LYS A 87 7.13 -11.24 15.25
N SER A 88 6.99 -9.97 14.88
CA SER A 88 6.69 -8.87 15.78
C SER A 88 5.21 -8.53 15.62
N PRO A 89 4.26 -9.34 16.16
CA PRO A 89 2.86 -8.93 16.15
C PRO A 89 2.82 -7.60 16.90
N GLY A 90 2.61 -6.49 16.16
CA GLY A 90 2.64 -5.14 16.73
C GLY A 90 1.79 -5.14 18.00
N ARG A 91 2.24 -4.50 19.08
CA ARG A 91 2.15 -3.04 19.21
C ARG A 91 0.92 -2.51 18.45
N ARG A 92 -0.24 -3.14 18.68
CA ARG A 92 -1.51 -2.44 18.60
C ARG A 92 -1.36 -1.31 19.59
N ASP A 93 -1.90 -0.14 19.27
CA ASP A 93 -2.11 0.88 20.27
C ASP A 93 -3.09 0.31 21.30
N ASP A 94 -2.57 -0.43 22.28
CA ASP A 94 -3.33 -0.88 23.43
C ASP A 94 -3.77 0.41 24.14
N PRO A 95 -5.08 0.67 24.25
CA PRO A 95 -5.57 1.85 24.99
C PRO A 95 -5.18 1.79 26.48
N ALA A 96 -4.59 0.67 26.93
CA ALA A 96 -4.13 0.44 28.29
C ALA A 96 -2.75 1.06 28.63
N ASN A 97 -2.04 1.69 27.68
CA ASN A 97 -0.77 2.37 27.99
C ASN A 97 -0.78 3.88 27.66
N PRO A 98 -1.28 4.74 28.55
CA PRO A 98 -1.42 6.18 28.33
C PRO A 98 -0.10 6.97 28.30
N GLU A 99 1.06 6.37 28.64
CA GLU A 99 2.34 7.09 28.66
C GLU A 99 2.99 7.27 27.28
N ARG A 100 2.55 6.52 26.26
CA ARG A 100 3.27 6.44 24.98
C ARG A 100 2.87 7.52 23.97
N THR A 101 1.66 8.07 24.09
CA THR A 101 1.07 9.04 23.16
C THR A 101 1.83 10.38 23.12
N GLY A 102 2.46 10.79 24.22
CA GLY A 102 3.24 12.02 24.29
C GLY A 102 4.63 11.92 23.64
N SER A 103 5.34 10.81 23.87
CA SER A 103 6.74 10.66 23.39
C SER A 103 6.85 10.48 21.88
N GLU A 104 5.85 9.88 21.24
CA GLU A 104 5.86 9.58 19.81
C GLU A 104 5.41 10.78 18.96
N ALA A 105 4.51 11.61 19.50
CA ALA A 105 4.17 12.91 18.95
C ALA A 105 5.38 13.87 18.96
N VAL A 106 6.16 13.88 20.05
CA VAL A 106 7.42 14.65 20.14
C VAL A 106 8.43 14.17 19.10
N ARG A 107 8.66 12.86 18.97
CA ARG A 107 9.57 12.29 17.95
C ARG A 107 9.12 12.56 16.51
N ARG A 108 7.81 12.54 16.23
CA ARG A 108 7.25 12.93 14.92
C ARG A 108 7.46 14.42 14.63
N SER A 109 7.36 15.27 15.65
CA SER A 109 7.61 16.71 15.51
C SER A 109 9.09 17.03 15.25
N GLU A 110 10.04 16.30 15.86
CA GLU A 110 11.48 16.43 15.58
C GLU A 110 11.85 15.96 14.16
N TRP A 111 11.27 14.85 13.69
CA TRP A 111 11.48 14.38 12.31
C TRP A 111 10.95 15.36 11.26
N LEU A 112 9.76 15.92 11.47
CA LEU A 112 9.18 16.93 10.58
C LEU A 112 9.93 18.27 10.63
N GLN A 113 10.45 18.67 11.80
CA GLN A 113 11.33 19.84 11.92
C GLN A 113 12.69 19.64 11.23
N SER A 114 13.25 18.43 11.28
CA SER A 114 14.48 18.07 10.56
C SER A 114 14.31 18.08 9.03
N LEU A 115 13.13 17.68 8.54
CA LEU A 115 12.76 17.75 7.13
C LEU A 115 12.54 19.19 6.62
N ASN A 116 12.24 20.14 7.52
CA ASN A 116 12.05 21.55 7.16
C ASN A 116 13.36 22.35 7.10
N CYS A 117 14.50 21.74 7.45
CA CYS A 117 15.80 22.33 7.22
C CYS A 117 16.16 22.23 5.73
N ARG A 118 16.25 23.38 5.04
CA ARG A 118 16.60 23.47 3.60
C ARG A 118 17.92 22.78 3.21
N ARG A 119 18.76 22.41 4.21
CA ARG A 119 20.01 21.66 4.03
C ARG A 119 19.80 20.14 3.94
N CYS A 120 18.74 19.59 4.52
CA CYS A 120 18.47 18.14 4.53
C CYS A 120 17.76 17.65 3.26
N VAL A 121 16.85 18.45 2.69
CA VAL A 121 16.05 18.06 1.50
C VAL A 121 16.92 17.78 0.27
N ARG A 122 18.06 18.46 0.09
CA ARG A 122 18.99 18.19 -1.03
C ARG A 122 19.76 16.88 -0.91
N ARG A 123 19.85 16.28 0.29
CA ARG A 123 20.61 15.04 0.50
C ARG A 123 19.75 13.78 0.34
N ALA A 124 18.43 13.91 0.46
CA ALA A 124 17.48 12.80 0.31
C ALA A 124 17.13 12.47 -1.16
N LEU A 125 17.43 13.37 -2.12
CA LEU A 125 17.11 13.18 -3.53
C LEU A 125 18.31 12.81 -4.42
N ILE A 126 19.50 12.60 -3.85
CA ILE A 126 20.72 12.24 -4.61
C ILE A 126 21.32 10.89 -4.17
N TYR A 127 20.59 10.05 -3.42
CA TYR A 127 20.99 8.65 -3.19
C TYR A 127 19.81 7.69 -3.38
#